data_AF-A0A971JF38-F1
#
_entry.id   AF-A0A971JF38-F1
#
_cell.length_a   1.000
_cell.length_b   1.000
_cell.length_c   1.000
_cell.angle_alpha   90.00
_cell.angle_beta   90.00
_cell.angle_gamma   90.00
#
_symmetry.space_group_name_H-M   'P 1'
#
loop_
_entity.id
_entity.type
_entity.pdbx_description
1 polymer ?
#
loop_
_entity_poly.entity_id
_entity_poly.type
_entity_poly.pdbx_seq_one_letter_code
_entity_poly.pdbx_strand_id
1 'polypeptide(L)'
;KIEESVESEGWDQAKGILKQISDDWMEVKGIWAALIDHAEIDNIDITLSRLEALIMIEDVSASLSEAAALRKYVNHIPNKEKLSFENVF
;
A
#
# COMPACT_ATOMS: atom_id res chain seq x y z
N LYS A 1 1.09 -5.78 -8.88
CA LYS A 1 1.31 -4.67 -9.85
C LYS A 1 2.27 -3.59 -9.34
N ILE A 2 2.13 -3.07 -8.12
CA ILE A 2 3.09 -2.07 -7.60
C ILE A 2 4.51 -2.65 -7.51
N GLU A 3 4.66 -3.88 -7.02
CA GLU A 3 5.95 -4.59 -6.95
C GLU A 3 6.57 -4.77 -8.34
N GLU A 4 5.78 -5.23 -9.33
CA GLU A 4 6.23 -5.37 -10.72
C GLU A 4 6.67 -4.03 -11.33
N SER A 5 5.99 -2.94 -10.99
CA SER A 5 6.35 -1.60 -11.47
C SER A 5 7.66 -1.12 -10.86
N VAL A 6 7.92 -1.45 -9.59
CA VAL A 6 9.20 -1.16 -8.92
C VAL A 6 10.33 -2.05 -9.44
N GLU A 7 10.09 -3.34 -9.63
CA GLU A 7 11.07 -4.30 -10.19
C GLU A 7 11.52 -3.92 -11.60
N SER A 8 10.63 -3.33 -12.39
CA SER A 8 10.91 -2.86 -13.75
C SER A 8 11.41 -1.41 -13.81
N GLU A 9 11.66 -0.77 -12.66
CA GLU A 9 12.06 0.65 -12.55
C GLU A 9 11.06 1.61 -13.22
N GLY A 10 9.78 1.19 -13.31
CA GLY A 10 8.66 1.97 -13.83
C GLY A 10 8.11 2.96 -12.81
N TRP A 11 8.92 3.92 -12.37
CA TRP A 11 8.61 4.81 -11.24
C TRP A 11 7.35 5.64 -11.39
N ASP A 12 7.06 6.16 -12.59
CA ASP A 12 5.83 6.92 -12.84
C ASP A 12 4.58 6.05 -12.70
N GLN A 13 4.66 4.80 -13.16
CA GLN A 13 3.60 3.82 -12.97
C GLN A 13 3.48 3.44 -11.49
N ALA A 14 4.60 3.22 -10.79
CA ALA A 14 4.62 2.92 -9.37
C ALA A 14 3.99 4.05 -8.54
N LYS A 15 4.28 5.32 -8.85
CA LYS A 15 3.63 6.51 -8.24
C LYS A 15 2.13 6.54 -8.51
N GLY A 16 1.71 6.26 -9.75
CA GLY A 16 0.29 6.21 -10.11
C GLY A 16 -0.47 5.12 -9.35
N ILE A 17 0.11 3.92 -9.24
CA ILE A 17 -0.48 2.82 -8.48
C ILE A 17 -0.50 3.13 -6.99
N LEU A 18 0.60 3.65 -6.43
CA LEU A 18 0.66 4.03 -5.02
C LEU A 18 -0.40 5.07 -4.67
N LYS A 19 -0.58 6.07 -5.54
CA LYS A 19 -1.64 7.07 -5.36
C LYS A 19 -3.02 6.43 -5.31
N GLN A 20 -3.32 5.50 -6.21
CA GLN A 20 -4.59 4.77 -6.18
C GLN A 20 -4.77 4.00 -4.87
N ILE A 21 -3.73 3.30 -4.40
CA ILE A 21 -3.76 2.58 -3.12
C ILE A 21 -4.03 3.54 -1.96
N SER A 22 -3.37 4.71 -1.94
CA SER A 22 -3.56 5.73 -0.91
C SER A 22 -4.97 6.33 -0.93
N ASP A 23 -5.52 6.61 -2.11
CA ASP A 23 -6.87 7.14 -2.28
C ASP A 23 -7.91 6.11 -1.80
N ASP A 24 -7.79 4.84 -2.23
CA ASP A 24 -8.65 3.73 -1.80
C ASP A 24 -8.57 3.52 -0.27
N TRP A 25 -7.36 3.62 0.30
CA TRP A 25 -7.16 3.52 1.73
C TRP A 25 -7.87 4.64 2.50
N MET A 26 -7.80 5.88 2.02
CA MET A 26 -8.46 7.01 2.67
C MET A 26 -9.99 6.88 2.68
N GLU A 27 -10.58 6.28 1.65
CA GLU A 27 -12.02 6.03 1.58
C GLU A 27 -12.47 4.99 2.63
N VAL A 28 -11.69 3.92 2.82
CA VAL A 28 -12.07 2.81 3.69
C VAL A 28 -11.59 2.95 5.14
N LYS A 29 -10.49 3.67 5.38
CA LYS A 29 -9.85 3.82 6.70
C LYS A 29 -10.81 4.27 7.79
N GLY A 30 -11.71 5.20 7.49
CA GLY A 30 -12.70 5.71 8.45
C GLY A 30 -13.69 4.65 8.93
N ILE A 31 -14.14 3.78 8.02
CA ILE A 31 -15.02 2.64 8.34
C ILE A 31 -14.28 1.63 9.22
N TRP A 32 -12.97 1.51 9.02
CA TRP A 32 -12.17 0.45 9.61
C TRP A 32 -11.55 0.81 10.94
N ALA A 33 -11.30 2.10 11.19
CA ALA A 33 -10.96 2.59 12.50
C ALA A 33 -12.02 2.23 13.57
N ALA A 34 -13.23 1.84 13.16
CA ALA A 34 -14.28 1.33 14.04
C ALA A 34 -14.33 -0.21 14.18
N LEU A 35 -13.57 -0.96 13.36
CA LEU A 35 -13.68 -2.42 13.22
C LEU A 35 -12.38 -3.18 13.55
N ILE A 36 -11.22 -2.55 13.38
CA ILE A 36 -9.89 -3.16 13.60
C ILE A 36 -9.05 -2.37 14.61
N ASP A 37 -7.98 -2.99 15.10
CA ASP A 37 -7.04 -2.36 16.04
C ASP A 37 -6.40 -1.13 15.39
N HIS A 38 -6.32 -0.02 16.12
CA HIS A 38 -5.64 1.19 15.66
C HIS A 38 -4.19 0.92 15.25
N ALA A 39 -3.51 -0.06 15.85
CA ALA A 39 -2.18 -0.45 15.44
C ALA A 39 -2.11 -0.99 14.00
N GLU A 40 -3.15 -1.67 13.51
CA GLU A 40 -3.20 -2.12 12.11
C GLU A 40 -3.41 -0.96 11.14
N ILE A 41 -4.27 0.01 11.51
CA ILE A 41 -4.46 1.26 10.76
C ILE A 41 -3.13 2.02 10.65
N ASP A 42 -2.44 2.21 11.78
CA ASP A 42 -1.18 2.94 11.86
C ASP A 42 -0.08 2.26 11.04
N ASN A 43 -0.03 0.92 11.05
CA ASN A 43 0.93 0.17 10.25
C ASN A 43 0.73 0.40 8.74
N ILE A 44 -0.52 0.46 8.27
CA ILE A 44 -0.82 0.75 6.85
C ILE A 44 -0.43 2.20 6.51
N ASP A 45 -0.75 3.17 7.37
CA ASP A 45 -0.36 4.57 7.15
C ASP A 45 1.17 4.75 7.07
N ILE A 46 1.89 4.13 8.01
CA ILE A 46 3.35 4.21 8.10
C ILE A 46 3.99 3.56 6.88
N THR A 47 3.51 2.37 6.48
CA THR A 47 4.06 1.65 5.32
C THR A 47 3.75 2.37 4.00
N LEU A 48 2.56 2.98 3.85
CA LEU A 48 2.25 3.84 2.71
C LEU A 48 3.21 5.03 2.62
N SER A 49 3.40 5.74 3.74
CA SER A 49 4.27 6.92 3.79
C SER A 49 5.72 6.58 3.46
N ARG A 50 6.21 5.44 3.97
CA ARG A 50 7.57 4.95 3.67
C ARG A 50 7.69 4.54 2.21
N LEU A 51 6.74 3.77 1.69
CA LEU A 51 6.76 3.34 0.30
C LEU A 51 6.74 4.53 -0.66
N GLU A 52 5.99 5.59 -0.35
CA GLU A 52 6.02 6.85 -1.10
C GLU A 52 7.41 7.47 -1.14
N ALA A 53 8.05 7.62 0.03
CA ALA A 53 9.40 8.17 0.12
C ALA A 53 10.42 7.33 -0.65
N LEU A 54 10.31 6.00 -0.59
CA LEU A 54 11.21 5.07 -1.26
C LEU A 54 11.05 5.08 -2.79
N ILE A 55 9.80 5.16 -3.28
CA ILE A 55 9.49 5.32 -4.71
C ILE A 55 9.98 6.69 -5.21
N MET A 56 9.93 7.75 -4.39
CA MET A 56 10.46 9.07 -4.77
C MET A 56 11.97 9.11 -4.94
N ILE A 57 12.71 8.31 -4.17
CA ILE A 57 14.17 8.19 -4.30
C ILE A 57 14.61 7.03 -5.20
N GLU A 58 13.64 6.33 -5.81
CA GLU A 58 13.88 5.24 -6.77
C GLU A 58 14.68 4.06 -6.15
N ASP A 59 14.49 3.79 -4.85
CA ASP A 59 15.13 2.66 -4.18
C ASP A 59 14.33 1.38 -4.40
N VAL A 60 14.78 0.55 -5.36
CA VAL A 60 14.12 -0.71 -5.72
C VAL A 60 14.01 -1.65 -4.52
N SER A 61 15.12 -1.93 -3.83
CA SER A 61 15.14 -2.98 -2.81
C SER A 61 14.28 -2.60 -1.60
N ALA A 62 14.38 -1.34 -1.15
CA ALA A 62 13.60 -0.88 -0.01
C ALA A 62 12.11 -0.75 -0.40
N SER A 63 11.80 -0.26 -1.61
CA SER A 63 10.42 -0.16 -2.09
C SER A 63 9.74 -1.54 -2.17
N LEU A 64 10.44 -2.57 -2.66
CA LEU A 64 9.88 -3.93 -2.69
C LEU A 64 9.63 -4.50 -1.30
N SER A 65 10.57 -4.26 -0.37
CA SER A 65 10.39 -4.68 1.03
C SER A 65 9.15 -4.02 1.65
N GLU A 66 8.98 -2.72 1.45
CA GLU A 66 7.86 -1.98 2.04
C GLU A 66 6.53 -2.29 1.33
N ALA A 67 6.53 -2.49 0.00
CA ALA A 67 5.36 -2.94 -0.75
C ALA A 67 4.87 -4.32 -0.29
N ALA A 68 5.78 -5.25 -0.02
CA ALA A 68 5.43 -6.56 0.52
C ALA A 68 4.86 -6.47 1.93
N ALA A 69 5.39 -5.58 2.78
CA ALA A 69 4.87 -5.31 4.11
C ALA A 69 3.46 -4.72 4.05
N LEU A 70 3.26 -3.68 3.23
CA LEU A 70 1.97 -3.06 2.99
C LEU A 70 0.95 -4.10 2.51
N ARG A 71 1.29 -4.92 1.51
CA ARG A 71 0.42 -6.01 1.02
C ARG A 71 0.02 -6.96 2.15
N LYS A 72 0.93 -7.28 3.07
CA LYS A 72 0.64 -8.17 4.19
C LYS A 72 -0.37 -7.56 5.16
N TYR A 73 -0.19 -6.29 5.54
CA TYR A 73 -1.17 -5.57 6.36
C TYR A 73 -2.51 -5.46 5.63
N VAL A 74 -2.46 -5.20 4.32
CA VAL A 74 -3.64 -5.14 3.48
C VAL A 74 -4.39 -6.46 3.42
N ASN A 75 -3.70 -7.59 3.49
CA ASN A 75 -4.31 -8.90 3.46
C ASN A 75 -4.92 -9.36 4.80
N HIS A 76 -4.61 -8.71 5.92
CA HIS A 76 -5.24 -8.98 7.21
C HIS A 76 -6.67 -8.42 7.32
N ILE A 77 -7.07 -7.67 6.31
CA ILE A 77 -8.33 -6.94 6.25
C ILE A 77 -9.48 -7.89 5.92
N PRO A 78 -10.69 -7.65 6.46
CA PRO A 78 -11.88 -8.42 6.10
C PRO A 78 -12.12 -8.52 4.58
N ASN A 79 -12.42 -9.73 4.12
CA ASN A 79 -12.49 -10.11 2.69
C ASN A 79 -13.31 -9.20 1.76
N LYS A 80 -14.29 -8.43 2.25
CA LYS A 80 -15.11 -7.55 1.40
C LYS A 80 -14.29 -6.41 0.80
N GLU A 81 -13.36 -5.86 1.56
CA GLU A 81 -12.56 -4.71 1.15
C GLU A 81 -11.19 -5.12 0.61
N LYS A 82 -10.72 -6.33 0.97
CA LYS A 82 -9.49 -6.92 0.41
C LYS A 82 -9.52 -7.00 -1.13
N LEU A 83 -10.70 -7.22 -1.72
CA LEU A 83 -10.88 -7.36 -3.17
C LEU A 83 -10.54 -6.08 -3.96
N SER A 84 -10.69 -4.88 -3.39
CA SER A 84 -10.28 -3.65 -4.07
C SER A 84 -8.76 -3.57 -4.17
N PHE A 85 -8.06 -3.91 -3.09
CA PHE A 85 -6.60 -3.87 -3.03
C PHE A 85 -5.90 -5.01 -3.78
N GLU A 86 -6.47 -6.22 -3.85
CA GLU A 86 -5.88 -7.32 -4.64
C GLU A 86 -5.68 -6.95 -6.12
N ASN A 87 -6.41 -5.99 -6.66
CA ASN A 87 -6.28 -5.56 -8.05
C ASN A 87 -5.10 -4.62 -8.32
N VAL A 88 -4.47 -4.07 -7.29
CA VAL A 88 -3.37 -3.11 -7.37
C VAL A 88 -2.05 -3.65 -6.80
N PHE A 89 -2.11 -4.68 -5.95
CA PHE A 89 -0.93 -5.41 -5.46
C PHE A 89 -0.38 -6.45 -6.41
#